data_AF-A0A831M9E3-F1
#
_entry.id   AF-A0A831M9E3-F1
#
_cell.length_a   1.000
_cell.length_b   1.000
_cell.length_c   1.000
_cell.angle_alpha   90.00
_cell.angle_beta   90.00
_cell.angle_gamma   90.00
#
_symmetry.space_group_name_H-M   'P 1'
#
loop_
_entity.id
_entity.type
_entity.pdbx_description
1 polymer ?
#
loop_
_entity_poly.entity_id
_entity_poly.type
_entity_poly.pdbx_seq_one_letter_code
_entity_poly.pdbx_strand_id
1 'polypeptide(L)'
;MERLNLSEKPAHSLQESAIHCARYANILHLVKDKVVLDIACGEGYGSALLMKAGAKRVVGVDISEESIERAKKLFGKYDVEYIVSDANTISERYGEDFFDIV
;
A
#
# COMPACT_ATOMS: atom_id res chain seq x y z
N MET A 1 12.29 3.23 -10.43
CA MET A 1 10.82 3.32 -10.41
C MET A 1 10.48 4.43 -9.44
N GLU A 2 9.87 5.52 -9.89
CA GLU A 2 9.62 6.72 -9.06
C GLU A 2 8.30 6.60 -8.27
N ARG A 3 8.24 7.27 -7.11
CA ARG A 3 7.08 7.28 -6.20
C ARG A 3 6.02 8.27 -6.69
N LEU A 4 4.75 7.88 -6.61
CA LEU A 4 3.64 8.80 -6.86
C LEU A 4 3.46 9.74 -5.66
N ASN A 5 3.78 11.01 -5.85
CA ASN A 5 3.55 12.08 -4.88
C ASN A 5 2.22 12.77 -5.18
N LEU A 6 1.24 12.67 -4.28
CA LEU A 6 -0.10 13.25 -4.46
C LEU A 6 -0.17 14.75 -4.11
N SER A 7 0.90 15.31 -3.54
CA SER A 7 0.95 16.69 -3.01
C SER A 7 1.59 17.71 -3.95
N GLU A 8 2.20 17.26 -5.05
CA GLU A 8 2.81 18.13 -6.06
C GLU A 8 2.16 17.92 -7.44
N LYS A 9 2.27 18.92 -8.32
CA LYS A 9 1.82 18.83 -9.71
C LYS A 9 3.04 18.62 -10.65
N PRO A 10 3.47 17.38 -10.93
CA PRO A 10 4.53 17.15 -11.91
C PRO A 10 4.00 16.98 -13.33
N ALA A 11 4.88 17.15 -14.31
CA ALA A 11 4.60 17.19 -15.75
C ALA A 11 4.04 15.87 -16.34
N HIS A 12 4.09 14.75 -15.60
CA HIS A 12 3.64 13.41 -16.02
C HIS A 12 2.67 12.73 -15.03
N SER A 13 2.17 13.47 -14.03
CA SER A 13 1.44 12.91 -12.87
C SER A 13 0.21 12.07 -13.18
N LEU A 14 -0.53 12.41 -14.25
CA LEU A 14 -1.81 11.75 -14.56
C LEU A 14 -1.63 10.34 -15.12
N GLN A 15 -0.61 10.13 -15.95
CA GLN A 15 -0.34 8.81 -16.55
C GLN A 15 0.15 7.84 -15.48
N GLU A 16 1.05 8.29 -14.60
CA GLU A 16 1.56 7.50 -13.49
C GLU A 16 0.45 7.17 -12.48
N SER A 17 -0.37 8.18 -12.12
CA SER A 17 -1.56 7.97 -11.29
C SER A 17 -2.50 6.93 -11.89
N ALA A 18 -2.77 7.02 -13.20
CA ALA A 18 -3.66 6.08 -13.88
C ALA A 18 -3.11 4.65 -13.86
N ILE A 19 -1.81 4.47 -14.06
CA ILE A 19 -1.16 3.15 -13.95
C ILE A 19 -1.31 2.60 -12.52
N HIS A 20 -1.10 3.44 -11.50
CA HIS A 20 -1.24 3.01 -10.11
C HIS A 20 -2.70 2.64 -9.79
N CYS A 21 -3.66 3.43 -10.24
CA CYS A 21 -5.09 3.10 -10.13
C CYS A 21 -5.47 1.80 -10.81
N ALA A 22 -4.96 1.55 -12.01
CA ALA A 22 -5.24 0.33 -12.74
C ALA A 22 -4.71 -0.91 -12.00
N ARG A 23 -3.53 -0.85 -11.37
CA ARG A 23 -2.96 -1.98 -10.60
C ARG A 23 -3.91 -2.43 -9.50
N TYR A 24 -4.35 -1.50 -8.66
CA TYR A 24 -5.25 -1.83 -7.55
C TYR A 24 -6.63 -2.23 -8.06
N ALA A 25 -7.21 -1.50 -9.02
CA ALA A 25 -8.55 -1.78 -9.55
C ALA A 25 -8.70 -3.22 -10.06
N ASN A 26 -7.67 -3.77 -10.69
CA ASN A 26 -7.67 -5.14 -11.21
C ASN A 26 -7.71 -6.21 -10.11
N ILE A 27 -7.29 -5.91 -8.88
CA ILE A 27 -7.21 -6.91 -7.80
C ILE A 27 -8.25 -6.72 -6.69
N LEU A 28 -8.98 -5.59 -6.65
CA LEU A 28 -9.91 -5.29 -5.53
C LEU A 28 -10.94 -6.39 -5.28
N HIS A 29 -11.38 -7.11 -6.31
CA HIS A 29 -12.36 -8.18 -6.18
C HIS A 29 -11.79 -9.47 -5.56
N LEU A 30 -10.46 -9.59 -5.46
CA LEU A 30 -9.76 -10.78 -4.95
C LEU A 30 -9.41 -10.68 -3.46
N VAL A 31 -9.42 -9.47 -2.89
CA VAL A 31 -8.88 -9.25 -1.53
C VAL A 31 -9.87 -9.46 -0.40
N LYS A 32 -11.15 -9.71 -0.70
CA LYS A 32 -12.17 -9.86 0.33
C LYS A 32 -11.81 -10.98 1.31
N ASP A 33 -11.87 -10.67 2.61
CA ASP A 33 -11.55 -11.56 3.73
C ASP A 33 -10.09 -12.08 3.74
N LYS A 34 -9.19 -11.46 2.96
CA LYS A 34 -7.76 -11.82 2.87
C LYS A 34 -6.86 -10.95 3.73
N VAL A 35 -5.73 -11.53 4.16
CA VAL A 35 -4.60 -10.82 4.77
C VAL A 35 -3.64 -10.41 3.64
N VAL A 36 -3.48 -9.11 3.41
CA VAL A 36 -2.75 -8.57 2.26
C VAL A 36 -1.50 -7.81 2.72
N LEU A 37 -0.38 -8.06 2.04
CA LEU A 37 0.83 -7.25 2.12
C LEU A 37 0.87 -6.31 0.91
N ASP A 38 1.09 -5.02 1.11
CA ASP A 38 1.27 -4.02 0.05
C ASP A 38 2.71 -3.49 0.14
N ILE A 39 3.62 -4.09 -0.63
CA ILE A 39 5.04 -3.74 -0.64
C ILE A 39 5.26 -2.48 -1.48
N ALA A 40 6.11 -1.57 -0.98
CA ALA A 40 6.35 -0.26 -1.57
C ALA A 40 5.05 0.57 -1.69
N CYS A 41 4.25 0.56 -0.62
CA CYS A 41 2.95 1.21 -0.55
C CYS A 41 2.98 2.74 -0.68
N GLY A 42 4.16 3.37 -0.59
CA GLY A 42 4.32 4.81 -0.65
C GLY A 42 3.46 5.54 0.38
N GLU A 43 2.65 6.49 -0.09
CA GLU A 43 1.74 7.27 0.77
C GLU A 43 0.43 6.52 1.10
N GLY A 44 0.30 5.22 0.78
CA GLY A 44 -0.73 4.34 1.34
C GLY A 44 -2.12 4.38 0.69
N TYR A 45 -2.30 5.12 -0.41
CA TYR A 45 -3.60 5.21 -1.09
C TYR A 45 -4.13 3.83 -1.53
N GLY A 46 -3.25 2.98 -2.06
CA GLY A 46 -3.56 1.64 -2.52
C GLY A 46 -3.96 0.72 -1.37
N SER A 47 -3.16 0.71 -0.30
CA SER A 47 -3.44 -0.04 0.92
C SER A 47 -4.80 0.31 1.52
N ALA A 48 -5.15 1.60 1.52
CA ALA A 48 -6.47 2.06 1.95
C ALA A 48 -7.61 1.56 1.04
N LEU A 49 -7.40 1.50 -0.28
CA LEU A 49 -8.38 0.91 -1.21
C LEU A 49 -8.57 -0.59 -0.95
N LEU A 50 -7.50 -1.33 -0.69
CA LEU A 50 -7.56 -2.77 -0.41
C LEU A 50 -8.36 -3.03 0.88
N MET A 51 -8.10 -2.25 1.93
CA MET A 51 -8.89 -2.33 3.17
C MET A 51 -10.36 -2.01 2.92
N LYS A 52 -10.65 -0.94 2.19
CA LYS A 52 -12.03 -0.55 1.83
C LYS A 52 -12.74 -1.60 0.96
N ALA A 53 -12.01 -2.37 0.16
CA ALA A 53 -12.55 -3.45 -0.66
C ALA A 53 -12.91 -4.72 0.16
N GLY A 54 -12.66 -4.71 1.47
CA GLY A 54 -13.04 -5.79 2.39
C GLY A 54 -11.92 -6.76 2.71
N ALA A 55 -10.66 -6.37 2.53
CA ALA A 55 -9.54 -7.14 3.08
C ALA A 55 -9.70 -7.30 4.60
N LYS A 56 -9.34 -8.48 5.11
CA LYS A 56 -9.38 -8.79 6.55
C LYS A 56 -8.30 -8.02 7.31
N ARG A 57 -7.13 -7.85 6.69
CA ARG A 57 -6.01 -7.06 7.21
C ARG A 57 -5.16 -6.59 6.03
N VAL A 58 -4.63 -5.38 6.12
CA VAL A 58 -3.67 -4.85 5.14
C VAL A 58 -2.47 -4.33 5.90
N VAL A 59 -1.28 -4.78 5.51
CA VAL A 59 0.01 -4.26 5.99
C VAL A 59 0.68 -3.52 4.83
N GLY A 60 0.77 -2.20 4.94
CA GLY A 60 1.48 -1.36 3.98
C GLY A 60 2.94 -1.18 4.42
N VAL A 61 3.88 -1.54 3.55
CA VAL A 61 5.32 -1.43 3.83
C VAL A 61 5.97 -0.49 2.84
N ASP A 62 6.78 0.44 3.31
CA ASP A 62 7.70 1.21 2.48
C ASP A 62 9.01 1.45 3.23
N ILE A 63 10.11 1.56 2.51
CA ILE A 63 11.42 1.86 3.10
C ILE A 63 11.54 3.34 3.54
N SER A 64 10.68 4.22 3.01
CA SER A 64 10.66 5.63 3.36
C SER A 64 9.80 5.92 4.57
N GLU A 65 10.45 6.37 5.64
CA GLU A 65 9.79 6.90 6.83
C GLU A 65 8.82 8.03 6.51
N GLU A 66 9.25 9.01 5.71
CA GLU A 66 8.40 10.12 5.26
C GLU A 66 7.11 9.64 4.56
N SER A 67 7.21 8.63 3.70
CA SER A 67 6.05 8.09 2.98
C SER A 67 5.06 7.45 3.95
N ILE A 68 5.56 6.69 4.93
CA ILE A 68 4.74 6.03 5.95
C ILE A 68 4.11 7.04 6.92
N GLU A 69 4.82 8.11 7.30
CA GLU A 69 4.25 9.20 8.09
C GLU A 69 3.08 9.88 7.35
N ARG A 70 3.26 10.15 6.05
CA ARG A 70 2.20 10.69 5.20
C ARG A 70 1.04 9.71 5.05
N ALA A 71 1.31 8.42 4.87
CA ALA A 71 0.27 7.39 4.79
C ALA A 71 -0.59 7.34 6.05
N LYS A 72 0.03 7.36 7.23
CA LYS A 72 -0.68 7.43 8.52
C LYS A 72 -1.50 8.71 8.63
N LYS A 73 -0.97 9.85 8.18
CA LYS A 73 -1.69 11.13 8.23
C LYS A 73 -2.88 11.19 7.27
N LEU A 74 -2.72 10.71 6.04
CA LEU A 74 -3.74 10.79 4.97
C LEU A 74 -4.81 9.68 5.11
N PHE A 75 -4.38 8.48 5.48
CA PHE A 75 -5.19 7.26 5.44
C PHE A 75 -5.26 6.51 6.77
N GLY A 76 -4.74 7.05 7.88
CA GLY A 76 -4.78 6.39 9.20
C GLY A 76 -6.19 6.20 9.78
N LYS A 77 -7.23 6.79 9.14
CA LYS A 77 -8.64 6.50 9.47
C LYS A 77 -9.12 5.14 8.96
N TYR A 78 -8.36 4.52 8.05
CA TYR A 78 -8.56 3.15 7.60
C TYR A 78 -7.68 2.26 8.48
N ASP A 79 -8.16 1.09 8.89
CA ASP A 79 -7.46 0.16 9.80
C ASP A 79 -6.26 -0.57 9.15
N VAL A 80 -5.47 0.15 8.34
CA VAL A 80 -4.26 -0.33 7.68
C VAL A 80 -3.06 -0.16 8.60
N GLU A 81 -2.23 -1.19 8.69
CA GLU A 81 -0.97 -1.13 9.42
C GLU A 81 0.14 -0.62 8.49
N TYR A 82 0.58 0.63 8.68
CA TYR A 82 1.69 1.22 7.92
C TYR A 82 3.01 1.12 8.68
N ILE A 83 4.00 0.44 8.11
CA ILE A 83 5.31 0.22 8.72
C ILE A 83 6.47 0.61 7.80
N VAL A 84 7.51 1.17 8.41
CA VAL A 84 8.79 1.39 7.75
C VAL A 84 9.59 0.09 7.84
N SER A 85 9.91 -0.52 6.70
CA SER A 85 10.73 -1.74 6.65
C SER A 85 11.36 -1.93 5.27
N ASP A 86 12.49 -2.64 5.24
CA ASP A 86 12.98 -3.27 4.00
C ASP A 86 12.03 -4.43 3.64
N ALA A 87 11.68 -4.53 2.36
CA ALA A 87 10.87 -5.62 1.83
C ALA A 87 11.61 -6.96 1.91
N ASN A 88 12.95 -6.95 1.86
CA ASN A 88 13.77 -8.17 1.91
C ASN A 88 13.78 -8.84 3.29
N THR A 89 13.36 -8.13 4.34
CA THR A 89 13.36 -8.64 5.73
C THR A 89 11.95 -8.75 6.31
N ILE A 90 10.91 -8.53 5.51
CA ILE A 90 9.53 -8.50 6.01
C ILE A 90 9.05 -9.86 6.53
N SER A 91 9.56 -10.96 5.95
CA SER A 91 9.21 -12.31 6.37
C SER A 91 9.78 -12.68 7.74
N GLU A 92 10.85 -12.02 8.20
CA GLU A 92 11.37 -12.20 9.57
C GLU A 92 10.36 -11.71 10.62
N ARG A 93 9.51 -10.74 10.27
CA ARG A 93 8.50 -10.17 11.16
C ARG A 93 7.21 -10.97 11.19
N TYR A 94 6.74 -11.43 10.04
CA TYR A 94 5.41 -12.04 9.90
C TYR A 94 5.44 -13.55 9.64
N GLY A 95 6.54 -14.10 9.12
CA GLY A 95 6.64 -15.46 8.60
C GLY A 95 6.23 -15.55 7.12
N GLU A 96 6.68 -16.61 6.43
CA GLU A 96 6.49 -16.81 4.99
C GLU A 96 5.02 -17.04 4.58
N ASP A 97 4.21 -17.67 5.45
CA ASP A 97 2.82 -18.06 5.15
C ASP A 97 1.77 -17.12 5.78
N PHE A 98 2.17 -15.92 6.18
CA PHE A 98 1.29 -15.00 6.91
C PHE A 98 0.28 -14.28 6.01
N PHE A 99 0.68 -14.00 4.76
CA PHE A 99 -0.11 -13.21 3.81
C PHE A 99 -0.75 -14.11 2.76
N ASP A 100 -2.03 -13.89 2.49
CA ASP A 100 -2.76 -14.56 1.41
C ASP A 100 -2.40 -13.95 0.04
N ILE A 101 -2.08 -12.66 0.01
CA ILE A 101 -1.78 -11.87 -1.19
C ILE A 101 -0.64 -10.89 -0.86
N VAL A 102 0.30 -10.74 -1.79
CA VAL A 102 1.42 -9.79 -1.77
C VAL A 102 1.40 -8.95 -3.05
#